data_AF-A0A2T0LA62-F1
#
_entry.id   AF-A0A2T0LA62-F1
#
_cell.length_a   1.000
_cell.length_b   1.000
_cell.length_c   1.000
_cell.angle_alpha   90.00
_cell.angle_beta   90.00
_cell.angle_gamma   90.00
#
_symmetry.space_group_name_H-M   'P 1'
#
loop_
_entity.id
_entity.type
_entity.pdbx_description
1 polymer ?
#
loop_
_entity_poly.entity_id
_entity_poly.type
_entity_poly.pdbx_seq_one_letter_code
_entity_poly.pdbx_strand_id
1 'polypeptide(L)'
;MTEQEMRTKYKDIGQFQVSLRAEEAERLLNRVVPILGIPFDFEECGKKKHASASTKENTVYYREDPRDPRCLILVEFEEPYFHRQYANVIIRFHKDLTDPLKSLLGRVGEREYDDCLIRNSKMNDIVKRHRLNVDIVDQHDLCETLFKRKEFWTDYYFLTHQSGIYPELVDPIPLPITGNMGLMLAIGDEVTESTLYLYHPSCPEPVQLGWDDEAQWFSHVFRWDELERISGFLVSQYPEIPAVPFLLLYRFAPITREKDPEAIQERVKAAWSSLGLFTESEVMNLVKHTCHYKDNLYWKYDQEKGWYCHGDEDDLYSLRILENGAFPFFQLRELLDSI
;
A
#
# COMPACT_ATOMS: atom_id res chain seq x y z
N MET A 1 -5.27 4.06 17.31
CA MET A 1 -6.74 3.98 17.39
C MET A 1 -7.15 2.84 16.48
N THR A 2 -7.89 1.86 16.97
CA THR A 2 -8.35 0.70 16.18
C THR A 2 -9.38 1.13 15.13
N GLU A 3 -9.66 0.29 14.12
CA GLU A 3 -10.70 0.57 13.13
C GLU A 3 -12.07 0.81 13.80
N GLN A 4 -12.40 0.00 14.81
CA GLN A 4 -13.65 0.15 15.55
C GLN A 4 -13.72 1.47 16.32
N GLU A 5 -12.61 1.91 16.93
CA GLU A 5 -12.51 3.22 17.57
C GLU A 5 -12.63 4.36 16.56
N MET A 6 -12.05 4.21 15.36
CA MET A 6 -12.16 5.18 14.26
C MET A 6 -13.59 5.28 13.73
N ARG A 7 -14.23 4.14 13.45
CA ARG A 7 -15.64 4.07 13.04
C ARG A 7 -16.54 4.71 14.09
N THR A 8 -16.25 4.48 15.37
CA THR A 8 -16.99 5.10 16.47
C THR A 8 -16.74 6.61 16.53
N LYS A 9 -15.48 7.05 16.43
CA LYS A 9 -15.08 8.46 16.49
C LYS A 9 -15.67 9.27 15.33
N TYR A 10 -15.80 8.70 14.14
CA TYR A 10 -16.26 9.39 12.93
C TYR A 10 -17.62 8.91 12.40
N LYS A 11 -18.42 8.17 13.18
CA LYS A 11 -19.70 7.58 12.72
C LYS A 11 -20.65 8.57 12.04
N ASP A 12 -20.68 9.81 12.54
CA ASP A 12 -21.58 10.90 12.11
C ASP A 12 -20.88 11.91 11.19
N ILE A 13 -19.66 11.63 10.74
CA ILE A 13 -18.85 12.50 9.88
C ILE A 13 -18.81 11.90 8.47
N GLY A 14 -19.08 12.74 7.47
CA GLY A 14 -18.84 12.45 6.05
C GLY A 14 -17.60 13.19 5.55
N GLN A 15 -17.02 12.70 4.46
CA GLN A 15 -15.95 13.39 3.76
C GLN A 15 -16.26 13.50 2.28
N PHE A 16 -15.91 14.64 1.69
CA PHE A 16 -15.94 14.90 0.26
C PHE A 16 -14.55 15.32 -0.19
N GLN A 17 -14.12 14.82 -1.35
CA GLN A 17 -12.86 15.22 -1.97
C GLN A 17 -13.06 15.46 -3.47
N VAL A 18 -12.40 16.49 -4.00
CA VAL A 18 -12.47 16.81 -5.43
C VAL A 18 -11.20 17.51 -5.89
N SER A 19 -10.78 17.21 -7.12
CA SER A 19 -9.68 17.90 -7.80
C SER A 19 -10.24 18.75 -8.93
N LEU A 20 -9.95 20.05 -8.92
CA LEU A 20 -10.49 21.02 -9.87
C LEU A 20 -9.48 22.13 -10.17
N ARG A 21 -9.79 23.02 -11.12
CA ARG A 21 -8.92 24.18 -11.35
C ARG A 21 -8.94 25.11 -10.14
N ALA A 22 -7.84 25.83 -9.89
CA ALA A 22 -7.73 26.75 -8.77
C ALA A 22 -8.90 27.77 -8.71
N GLU A 23 -9.28 28.36 -9.84
CA GLU A 23 -10.40 29.32 -9.93
C GLU A 23 -11.77 28.68 -9.61
N GLU A 24 -11.94 27.40 -9.91
CA GLU A 24 -13.16 26.65 -9.61
C GLU A 24 -13.19 26.28 -8.11
N ALA A 25 -12.03 26.01 -7.51
CA ALA A 25 -11.89 25.71 -6.09
C ALA A 25 -12.32 26.88 -5.23
N GLU A 26 -11.89 28.10 -5.56
CA GLU A 26 -12.34 29.31 -4.87
C GLU A 26 -13.86 29.50 -4.98
N ARG A 27 -14.44 29.30 -6.18
CA ARG A 27 -15.89 29.37 -6.39
C ARG A 27 -16.64 28.30 -5.59
N LEU A 28 -16.08 27.10 -5.47
CA LEU A 28 -16.64 26.03 -4.66
C LEU A 28 -16.63 26.42 -3.17
N LEU A 29 -15.48 26.87 -2.66
CA LEU A 29 -15.31 27.24 -1.26
C LEU A 29 -16.26 28.36 -0.84
N ASN A 30 -16.41 29.40 -1.67
CA ASN A 30 -17.36 30.51 -1.43
C ASN A 30 -18.82 30.05 -1.26
N ARG A 31 -19.18 28.89 -1.82
CA ARG A 31 -20.52 28.31 -1.72
C ARG A 31 -20.65 27.29 -0.59
N VAL A 32 -19.57 26.55 -0.30
CA VAL A 32 -19.55 25.51 0.73
C VAL A 32 -19.38 26.10 2.14
N VAL A 33 -18.49 27.08 2.31
CA VAL A 33 -18.16 27.70 3.61
C VAL A 33 -19.41 28.16 4.38
N PRO A 34 -20.40 28.85 3.75
CA PRO A 34 -21.63 29.25 4.44
C PRO A 34 -22.49 28.07 4.92
N ILE A 35 -22.45 26.94 4.20
CA ILE A 35 -23.22 25.73 4.55
C ILE A 35 -22.59 25.04 5.76
N LEU A 36 -21.26 24.93 5.77
CA LEU A 36 -20.53 24.31 6.88
C LEU A 36 -20.49 25.18 8.13
N GLY A 37 -20.53 26.51 7.96
CA GLY A 37 -20.30 27.46 9.04
C GLY A 37 -18.86 27.47 9.54
N ILE A 38 -17.91 27.00 8.72
CA ILE A 38 -16.47 27.00 9.01
C ILE A 38 -15.86 28.21 8.30
N PRO A 39 -15.47 29.29 9.00
CA PRO A 39 -14.87 30.46 8.35
C PRO A 39 -13.55 30.05 7.70
N PHE A 40 -13.46 30.23 6.38
CA PHE A 40 -12.28 29.85 5.61
C PHE A 40 -11.87 31.02 4.72
N ASP A 41 -10.73 31.61 5.07
CA ASP A 41 -10.06 32.65 4.29
C ASP A 41 -8.60 32.21 4.08
N PHE A 42 -8.12 32.26 2.85
CA PHE A 42 -6.74 31.89 2.52
C PHE A 42 -5.70 32.74 3.26
N GLU A 43 -6.03 33.96 3.67
CA GLU A 43 -5.14 34.82 4.45
C GLU A 43 -5.11 34.47 5.95
N GLU A 44 -6.20 33.92 6.49
CA GLU A 44 -6.37 33.63 7.92
C GLU A 44 -6.28 32.14 8.29
N CYS A 45 -6.28 31.25 7.30
CA CYS A 45 -6.15 29.80 7.49
C CYS A 45 -4.69 29.39 7.74
N GLY A 46 -4.51 28.22 8.37
CA GLY A 46 -3.18 27.67 8.59
C GLY A 46 -2.48 27.40 7.26
N LYS A 47 -1.39 28.12 6.98
CA LYS A 47 -0.60 27.98 5.75
C LYS A 47 0.65 27.17 6.01
N LYS A 48 0.83 26.08 5.27
CA LYS A 48 2.12 25.38 5.19
C LYS A 48 2.58 25.29 3.74
N LYS A 49 3.87 25.59 3.54
CA LYS A 49 4.58 25.37 2.29
C LYS A 49 5.50 24.17 2.46
N HIS A 50 5.49 23.27 1.49
CA HIS A 50 6.43 22.17 1.42
C HIS A 50 7.10 22.19 0.05
N ALA A 51 8.44 22.20 0.03
CA ALA A 51 9.22 22.02 -1.18
C ALA A 51 9.54 20.53 -1.35
N SER A 52 9.10 19.90 -2.44
CA SER A 52 9.48 18.52 -2.74
C SER A 52 10.91 18.45 -3.29
N ALA A 53 11.53 17.27 -3.23
CA ALA A 53 12.83 17.01 -3.87
C ALA A 53 12.85 17.28 -5.40
N SER A 54 11.67 17.44 -6.02
CA SER A 54 11.48 17.69 -7.45
C SER A 54 11.18 19.16 -7.81
N THR A 55 11.57 20.13 -6.98
CA THR A 55 11.37 21.60 -7.20
C THR A 55 9.92 22.10 -7.23
N LYS A 56 8.94 21.27 -6.84
CA LYS A 56 7.53 21.69 -6.75
C LYS A 56 7.24 22.25 -5.36
N GLU A 57 6.77 23.50 -5.29
CA GLU A 57 6.16 24.04 -4.07
C GLU A 57 4.66 23.77 -4.08
N ASN A 58 4.20 22.87 -3.21
CA ASN A 58 2.77 22.74 -2.93
C ASN A 58 2.43 23.65 -1.74
N THR A 59 1.31 24.36 -1.84
CA THR A 59 0.79 25.17 -0.72
C THR A 59 -0.50 24.55 -0.21
N VAL A 60 -0.55 24.31 1.10
CA VAL A 60 -1.75 23.79 1.77
C VAL A 60 -2.33 24.82 2.71
N TYR A 61 -3.65 24.93 2.63
CA TYR A 61 -4.50 25.70 3.53
C TYR A 61 -5.48 24.75 4.21
N TYR A 62 -5.64 24.87 5.53
CA TYR A 62 -6.66 24.10 6.23
C TYR A 62 -7.26 24.87 7.40
N ARG A 63 -8.49 24.50 7.77
CA ARG A 63 -9.20 25.02 8.92
C ARG A 63 -10.13 23.96 9.50
N GLU A 64 -9.98 23.71 10.79
CA GLU A 64 -10.90 22.88 11.57
C GLU A 64 -12.12 23.70 12.02
N ASP A 65 -13.27 23.04 12.14
CA ASP A 65 -14.45 23.64 12.77
C ASP A 65 -14.18 23.83 14.27
N PRO A 66 -14.27 25.06 14.81
CA PRO A 66 -14.06 25.29 16.23
C PRO A 66 -15.06 24.58 17.14
N ARG A 67 -16.20 24.11 16.59
CA ARG A 67 -17.24 23.38 17.34
C ARG A 67 -16.98 21.88 17.35
N ASP A 68 -16.37 21.34 16.31
CA ASP A 68 -16.03 19.92 16.18
C ASP A 68 -14.78 19.74 15.29
N PRO A 69 -13.58 19.52 15.86
CA PRO A 69 -12.34 19.43 15.09
C PRO A 69 -12.30 18.22 14.13
N ARG A 70 -13.27 17.30 14.20
CA ARG A 70 -13.42 16.24 13.20
C ARG A 70 -13.89 16.78 11.85
N CYS A 71 -14.57 17.92 11.84
CA CYS A 71 -15.02 18.65 10.65
C CYS A 71 -13.96 19.68 10.25
N LEU A 72 -13.65 19.77 8.96
CA LEU A 72 -12.65 20.71 8.46
C LEU A 72 -12.75 20.94 6.95
N ILE A 73 -12.06 21.97 6.49
CA ILE A 73 -11.77 22.21 5.08
C ILE A 73 -10.26 22.16 4.91
N LEU A 74 -9.79 21.43 3.90
CA LEU A 74 -8.39 21.34 3.50
C LEU A 74 -8.29 21.58 1.98
N VAL A 75 -7.34 22.41 1.58
CA VAL A 75 -7.10 22.77 0.18
C VAL A 75 -5.60 22.68 -0.09
N GLU A 76 -5.20 21.80 -1.00
CA GLU A 76 -3.83 21.75 -1.53
C GLU A 76 -3.81 22.30 -2.95
N PHE A 77 -3.00 23.32 -3.19
CA PHE A 77 -2.68 23.78 -4.55
C PHE A 77 -1.42 23.09 -5.03
N GLU A 78 -1.52 22.45 -6.19
CA GLU A 78 -0.40 21.84 -6.90
C GLU A 78 0.12 22.82 -7.97
N GLU A 79 1.39 23.22 -7.86
CA GLU A 79 2.04 23.99 -8.92
C GLU A 79 2.33 23.09 -10.14
N PRO A 80 1.80 23.42 -11.33
CA PRO A 80 1.84 22.54 -12.48
C PRO A 80 3.14 22.65 -13.27
N TYR A 81 3.48 21.57 -13.98
CA TYR A 81 4.48 21.54 -15.06
C TYR A 81 4.07 22.36 -16.31
N PHE A 82 2.82 22.83 -16.43
CA PHE A 82 2.25 23.38 -17.67
C PHE A 82 1.20 24.51 -17.48
N HIS A 83 1.42 25.45 -16.57
CA HIS A 83 0.62 26.69 -16.40
C HIS A 83 -0.87 26.56 -15.99
N ARG A 84 -1.39 25.36 -15.69
CA ARG A 84 -2.76 25.19 -15.15
C ARG A 84 -2.73 24.75 -13.68
N GLN A 85 -2.97 25.67 -12.75
CA GLN A 85 -3.00 25.36 -11.32
C GLN A 85 -4.24 24.52 -10.99
N TYR A 86 -4.01 23.36 -10.38
CA TYR A 86 -5.06 22.50 -9.85
C TYR A 86 -5.08 22.59 -8.33
N ALA A 87 -6.26 22.39 -7.75
CA ALA A 87 -6.47 22.35 -6.33
C ALA A 87 -7.21 21.06 -5.95
N ASN A 88 -6.72 20.39 -4.92
CA ASN A 88 -7.42 19.33 -4.22
C ASN A 88 -8.19 19.98 -3.06
N VAL A 89 -9.52 19.92 -3.10
CA VAL A 89 -10.40 20.40 -2.03
C VAL A 89 -10.97 19.20 -1.30
N ILE A 90 -10.76 19.14 0.02
CA ILE A 90 -11.22 18.08 0.91
C ILE A 90 -12.04 18.71 2.03
N ILE A 91 -13.21 18.17 2.29
CA ILE A 91 -14.16 18.70 3.26
C ILE A 91 -14.64 17.55 4.14
N ARG A 92 -14.45 17.65 5.46
CA ARG A 92 -15.09 16.79 6.47
C ARG A 92 -16.22 17.55 7.14
N PHE A 93 -17.38 16.92 7.26
CA PHE A 93 -18.62 17.57 7.69
C PHE A 93 -19.54 16.59 8.42
N HIS A 94 -20.48 17.09 9.19
CA HIS A 94 -21.51 16.24 9.79
C HIS A 94 -22.47 15.70 8.72
N LYS A 95 -22.85 14.43 8.83
CA LYS A 95 -23.68 13.74 7.81
C LYS A 95 -25.06 14.36 7.60
N ASP A 96 -25.58 15.16 8.53
CA ASP A 96 -26.81 15.95 8.34
C ASP A 96 -26.68 17.03 7.26
N LEU A 97 -25.45 17.46 6.93
CA LEU A 97 -25.15 18.38 5.84
C LEU A 97 -24.98 17.70 4.48
N THR A 98 -25.16 16.37 4.40
CA THR A 98 -24.98 15.59 3.17
C THR A 98 -25.86 16.11 2.03
N ASP A 99 -27.17 16.27 2.24
CA ASP A 99 -28.09 16.65 1.17
C ASP A 99 -27.86 18.10 0.66
N PRO A 100 -27.69 19.12 1.53
CA PRO A 100 -27.30 20.46 1.10
C PRO A 100 -26.01 20.47 0.27
N LEU A 101 -24.99 19.72 0.70
CA LEU A 101 -23.71 19.64 0.00
C LEU A 101 -23.85 18.89 -1.33
N LYS A 102 -24.56 17.76 -1.37
CA LYS A 102 -24.82 17.02 -2.61
C LYS A 102 -25.58 17.87 -3.64
N SER A 103 -26.57 18.65 -3.21
CA SER A 103 -27.31 19.57 -4.10
C SER A 103 -26.38 20.64 -4.71
N LEU A 104 -25.41 21.11 -3.93
CA LEU A 104 -24.41 22.08 -4.37
C LEU A 104 -23.41 21.47 -5.37
N LEU A 105 -22.97 20.25 -5.08
CA LEU A 105 -21.88 19.52 -5.72
C LEU A 105 -22.31 18.75 -6.97
N GLY A 106 -23.57 18.30 -7.06
CA GLY A 106 -24.13 17.62 -8.23
C GLY A 106 -24.11 18.45 -9.53
N ARG A 107 -23.67 19.71 -9.46
CA ARG A 107 -23.43 20.60 -10.60
C ARG A 107 -21.95 20.75 -11.01
N VAL A 108 -21.01 20.24 -10.21
CA VAL A 108 -19.56 20.44 -10.37
C VAL A 108 -18.87 19.25 -11.08
N GLY A 109 -19.65 18.27 -11.52
CA GLY A 109 -19.20 17.13 -12.34
C GLY A 109 -19.69 15.82 -11.75
N GLU A 110 -20.06 14.87 -12.61
CA GLU A 110 -20.60 13.55 -12.27
C GLU A 110 -19.61 12.62 -11.53
N ARG A 111 -18.56 13.16 -10.89
CA ARG A 111 -17.54 12.37 -10.21
C ARG A 111 -17.95 12.09 -8.77
N GLU A 112 -17.91 10.81 -8.46
CA GLU A 112 -18.40 10.10 -7.28
C GLU A 112 -18.26 10.87 -5.96
N TYR A 113 -19.41 11.07 -5.30
CA TYR A 113 -19.47 11.29 -3.86
C TYR A 113 -19.09 9.97 -3.20
N ASP A 114 -17.80 9.71 -3.06
CA ASP A 114 -17.34 8.59 -2.25
C ASP A 114 -17.30 9.05 -0.79
N ASP A 115 -17.83 8.22 0.11
CA ASP A 115 -17.58 8.33 1.55
C ASP A 115 -16.09 8.00 1.80
N CYS A 116 -15.22 8.92 1.37
CA CYS A 116 -13.76 8.78 1.34
C CYS A 116 -13.16 8.95 2.74
N LEU A 117 -13.99 9.03 3.78
CA LEU A 117 -13.50 9.26 5.13
C LEU A 117 -12.55 8.13 5.54
N ILE A 118 -12.83 6.90 5.10
CA ILE A 118 -12.02 5.71 5.40
C ILE A 118 -11.23 5.24 4.16
N ARG A 119 -11.79 5.40 2.96
CA ARG A 119 -11.20 4.92 1.70
C ARG A 119 -10.54 6.04 0.89
N ASN A 120 -9.30 5.82 0.43
CA ASN A 120 -8.64 6.62 -0.61
C ASN A 120 -8.56 8.12 -0.28
N SER A 121 -8.45 8.44 1.01
CA SER A 121 -8.44 9.84 1.43
C SER A 121 -7.13 10.47 1.01
N LYS A 122 -7.15 11.29 -0.06
CA LYS A 122 -6.03 12.20 -0.39
C LYS A 122 -5.61 13.06 0.80
N MET A 123 -6.51 13.21 1.78
CA MET A 123 -6.26 13.94 3.00
C MET A 123 -5.13 13.32 3.82
N ASN A 124 -5.07 11.99 3.92
CA ASN A 124 -4.00 11.33 4.67
C ASN A 124 -2.66 11.64 4.03
N ASP A 125 -2.57 11.52 2.70
CA ASP A 125 -1.35 11.82 1.95
C ASP A 125 -0.93 13.28 2.16
N ILE A 126 -1.87 14.22 2.05
CA ILE A 126 -1.60 15.65 2.24
C ILE A 126 -1.16 15.93 3.68
N VAL A 127 -1.86 15.38 4.67
CA VAL A 127 -1.53 15.58 6.08
C VAL A 127 -0.15 15.01 6.41
N LYS A 128 0.17 13.79 5.94
CA LYS A 128 1.49 13.16 6.10
C LYS A 128 2.58 13.98 5.41
N ARG A 129 2.39 14.30 4.12
CA ARG A 129 3.34 15.05 3.27
C ARG A 129 3.66 16.43 3.86
N HIS A 130 2.65 17.15 4.35
CA HIS A 130 2.79 18.51 4.89
C HIS A 130 2.94 18.56 6.41
N ARG A 131 3.00 17.40 7.09
CA ARG A 131 3.08 17.26 8.55
C ARG A 131 2.02 18.11 9.26
N LEU A 132 0.77 18.07 8.78
CA LEU A 132 -0.32 18.83 9.40
C LEU A 132 -0.70 18.19 10.73
N ASN A 133 -1.04 19.01 11.72
CA ASN A 133 -1.59 18.49 12.98
C ASN A 133 -3.10 18.34 12.83
N VAL A 134 -3.49 17.39 12.00
CA VAL A 134 -4.89 17.05 11.71
C VAL A 134 -5.00 15.54 11.90
N ASP A 135 -6.05 15.10 12.60
CA ASP A 135 -6.30 13.68 12.75
C ASP A 135 -6.48 13.04 11.37
N ILE A 136 -5.49 12.26 10.95
CA ILE A 136 -5.61 11.41 9.78
C ILE A 136 -6.55 10.27 10.10
N VAL A 137 -7.39 9.93 9.13
CA VAL A 137 -8.12 8.67 9.20
C VAL A 137 -7.23 7.66 8.50
N ASP A 138 -6.11 7.34 9.15
CA ASP A 138 -5.04 6.61 8.47
C ASP A 138 -5.51 5.22 8.05
N GLN A 139 -4.95 4.81 6.91
CA GLN A 139 -5.34 3.71 6.04
C GLN A 139 -5.70 2.44 6.81
N HIS A 140 -6.82 1.87 6.37
CA HIS A 140 -7.10 0.45 6.27
C HIS A 140 -6.13 -0.39 7.06
N ASP A 141 -6.60 -0.85 8.21
CA ASP A 141 -6.09 -2.08 8.76
C ASP A 141 -6.26 -3.13 7.65
N LEU A 142 -5.21 -3.31 6.82
CA LEU A 142 -5.25 -4.22 5.67
C LEU A 142 -5.64 -5.62 6.18
N CYS A 143 -5.21 -5.96 7.40
CA CYS A 143 -5.51 -7.19 8.12
C CYS A 143 -7.00 -7.33 8.40
N GLU A 144 -7.66 -6.27 8.87
CA GLU A 144 -9.09 -6.27 9.16
C GLU A 144 -9.99 -5.98 7.94
N THR A 145 -9.42 -5.53 6.83
CA THR A 145 -10.18 -5.13 5.63
C THR A 145 -9.77 -5.92 4.40
N LEU A 146 -8.69 -5.50 3.73
CA LEU A 146 -8.28 -6.00 2.41
C LEU A 146 -7.98 -7.50 2.43
N PHE A 147 -7.20 -7.97 3.39
CA PHE A 147 -6.77 -9.36 3.49
C PHE A 147 -7.88 -10.33 3.89
N LYS A 148 -9.06 -9.82 4.27
CA LYS A 148 -10.29 -10.61 4.47
C LYS A 148 -11.14 -10.71 3.19
N ARG A 149 -10.74 -10.05 2.10
CA ARG A 149 -11.44 -10.10 0.81
C ARG A 149 -10.87 -11.24 -0.02
N LYS A 150 -11.73 -12.15 -0.44
CA LYS A 150 -11.37 -13.26 -1.32
C LYS A 150 -10.84 -12.77 -2.67
N GLU A 151 -11.44 -11.70 -3.18
CA GLU A 151 -11.14 -11.08 -4.47
C GLU A 151 -9.70 -10.56 -4.51
N PHE A 152 -9.24 -9.95 -3.41
CA PHE A 152 -7.86 -9.47 -3.31
C PHE A 152 -6.86 -10.61 -3.54
N TRP A 153 -7.06 -11.75 -2.85
CA TRP A 153 -6.16 -12.88 -2.97
C TRP A 153 -6.19 -13.53 -4.34
N THR A 154 -7.35 -13.59 -5.00
CA THR A 154 -7.43 -14.12 -6.36
C THR A 154 -6.76 -13.20 -7.37
N ASP A 155 -6.90 -11.88 -7.23
CA ASP A 155 -6.26 -10.90 -8.10
C ASP A 155 -4.74 -10.85 -7.83
N TYR A 156 -4.33 -10.86 -6.56
CA TYR A 156 -2.92 -10.87 -6.14
C TYR A 156 -2.16 -12.11 -6.61
N TYR A 157 -2.84 -13.22 -6.87
CA TYR A 157 -2.22 -14.43 -7.44
C TYR A 157 -2.54 -14.61 -8.93
N PHE A 158 -3.05 -13.58 -9.59
CA PHE A 158 -3.39 -13.58 -11.03
C PHE A 158 -4.29 -14.75 -11.45
N LEU A 159 -5.22 -15.14 -10.59
CA LEU A 159 -6.18 -16.23 -10.88
C LEU A 159 -7.39 -15.71 -11.66
N THR A 160 -7.57 -14.40 -11.67
CA THR A 160 -8.65 -13.66 -12.31
C THR A 160 -8.00 -12.69 -13.30
N HIS A 161 -8.41 -12.75 -14.58
CA HIS A 161 -7.98 -11.77 -15.59
C HIS A 161 -8.71 -10.40 -15.45
N GLN A 162 -9.23 -10.10 -14.27
CA GLN A 162 -9.89 -8.84 -13.94
C GLN A 162 -9.03 -8.14 -12.89
N SER A 163 -8.46 -6.99 -13.25
CA SER A 163 -7.77 -6.15 -12.27
C SER A 163 -8.81 -5.42 -11.42
N GLY A 164 -8.98 -5.86 -10.18
CA GLY A 164 -9.64 -5.04 -9.17
C GLY A 164 -8.83 -3.78 -8.87
N ILE A 165 -9.53 -2.70 -8.52
CA ILE A 165 -8.90 -1.49 -7.98
C ILE A 165 -8.94 -1.60 -6.44
N TYR A 166 -7.76 -1.54 -5.83
CA TYR A 166 -7.49 -1.61 -4.39
C TYR A 166 -6.72 -0.38 -3.94
N PRO A 167 -7.38 0.77 -3.80
CA PRO A 167 -6.69 2.00 -3.47
C PRO A 167 -5.98 1.97 -2.11
N GLU A 168 -6.33 1.00 -1.25
CA GLU A 168 -5.61 0.68 -0.02
C GLU A 168 -4.13 0.32 -0.26
N LEU A 169 -3.76 -0.05 -1.49
CA LEU A 169 -2.44 -0.50 -1.92
C LEU A 169 -1.66 0.57 -2.72
N VAL A 170 -2.15 1.82 -2.77
CA VAL A 170 -1.43 2.92 -3.42
C VAL A 170 -0.03 3.12 -2.83
N ASP A 171 0.08 2.92 -1.51
CA ASP A 171 1.35 2.93 -0.79
C ASP A 171 1.87 1.49 -0.61
N PRO A 172 3.20 1.27 -0.69
CA PRO A 172 3.79 -0.04 -0.40
C PRO A 172 3.50 -0.51 1.03
N ILE A 173 3.26 -1.81 1.18
CA ILE A 173 3.01 -2.46 2.46
C ILE A 173 4.35 -2.60 3.22
N PRO A 174 4.55 -1.94 4.37
CA PRO A 174 5.76 -2.10 5.16
C PRO A 174 5.76 -3.43 5.92
N LEU A 175 6.87 -4.15 5.87
CA LEU A 175 7.13 -5.40 6.60
C LEU A 175 8.42 -5.21 7.43
N PRO A 176 8.32 -4.51 8.57
CA PRO A 176 9.49 -4.11 9.34
C PRO A 176 10.14 -5.30 10.07
N ILE A 177 11.47 -5.36 10.00
CA ILE A 177 12.27 -6.29 10.79
C ILE A 177 12.86 -5.59 12.01
N THR A 178 13.33 -4.35 11.82
CA THR A 178 13.73 -3.44 12.88
C THR A 178 13.12 -2.06 12.65
N GLY A 179 13.41 -1.09 13.52
CA GLY A 179 12.92 0.28 13.37
C GLY A 179 13.45 1.03 12.13
N ASN A 180 14.52 0.56 11.49
CA ASN A 180 15.16 1.24 10.35
C ASN A 180 15.54 0.30 9.19
N MET A 181 15.19 -0.98 9.27
CA MET A 181 15.43 -1.97 8.23
C MET A 181 14.24 -2.93 8.10
N GLY A 182 13.94 -3.34 6.88
CA GLY A 182 12.89 -4.30 6.60
C GLY A 182 12.60 -4.42 5.11
N LEU A 183 11.42 -4.95 4.81
CA LEU A 183 10.92 -5.11 3.45
C LEU A 183 9.76 -4.15 3.21
N MET A 184 9.54 -3.81 1.94
CA MET A 184 8.35 -3.09 1.48
C MET A 184 7.81 -3.81 0.24
N LEU A 185 6.52 -4.15 0.26
CA LEU A 185 5.85 -4.77 -0.87
C LEU A 185 4.96 -3.75 -1.57
N ALA A 186 5.37 -3.31 -2.76
CA ALA A 186 4.57 -2.43 -3.60
C ALA A 186 3.70 -3.27 -4.53
N ILE A 187 2.38 -3.15 -4.41
CA ILE A 187 1.41 -3.83 -5.29
C ILE A 187 0.75 -2.81 -6.24
N GLY A 188 0.57 -1.57 -5.77
CA GLY A 188 -0.20 -0.56 -6.50
C GLY A 188 -1.70 -0.74 -6.30
N ASP A 189 -2.46 0.32 -6.60
CA ASP A 189 -3.91 0.30 -6.53
C ASP A 189 -4.55 -0.53 -7.65
N GLU A 190 -3.84 -0.76 -8.75
CA GLU A 190 -4.18 -1.78 -9.75
C GLU A 190 -3.22 -2.96 -9.63
N VAL A 191 -3.73 -4.13 -9.22
CA VAL A 191 -2.93 -5.36 -9.01
C VAL A 191 -2.48 -5.93 -10.35
N THR A 192 -1.41 -5.35 -10.88
CA THR A 192 -0.81 -5.71 -12.18
C THR A 192 0.63 -6.16 -12.02
N GLU A 193 1.31 -5.68 -10.99
CA GLU A 193 2.66 -6.04 -10.62
C GLU A 193 2.76 -6.15 -9.09
N SER A 194 3.73 -6.89 -8.59
CA SER A 194 4.15 -6.81 -7.20
C SER A 194 5.66 -6.71 -7.12
N THR A 195 6.17 -5.60 -6.62
CA THR A 195 7.61 -5.36 -6.45
C THR A 195 8.00 -5.39 -4.99
N LEU A 196 9.02 -6.20 -4.69
CA LEU A 196 9.60 -6.31 -3.36
C LEU A 196 10.84 -5.43 -3.25
N TYR A 197 10.85 -4.57 -2.24
CA TYR A 197 11.97 -3.70 -1.90
C TYR A 197 12.54 -4.05 -0.53
N LEU A 198 13.82 -3.72 -0.35
CA LEU A 198 14.52 -3.69 0.92
C LEU A 198 14.82 -2.24 1.28
N TYR A 199 14.44 -1.81 2.48
CA TYR A 199 14.89 -0.53 3.02
C TYR A 199 15.94 -0.77 4.10
N HIS A 200 17.01 0.01 4.08
CA HIS A 200 18.17 -0.17 4.93
C HIS A 200 18.85 1.17 5.26
N PRO A 201 19.44 1.35 6.45
CA PRO A 201 20.10 2.61 6.81
C PRO A 201 21.27 3.00 5.92
N SER A 202 21.93 2.02 5.27
CA SER A 202 23.03 2.28 4.33
C SER A 202 22.56 2.67 2.92
N CYS A 203 21.25 2.62 2.66
CA CYS A 203 20.66 2.87 1.35
C CYS A 203 19.80 4.15 1.45
N PRO A 204 20.11 5.20 0.67
CA PRO A 204 19.34 6.44 0.72
C PRO A 204 17.89 6.26 0.24
N GLU A 205 17.65 5.26 -0.60
CA GLU A 205 16.34 4.88 -1.13
C GLU A 205 16.16 3.35 -0.99
N PRO A 206 14.91 2.83 -0.90
CA PRO A 206 14.66 1.40 -0.94
C PRO A 206 15.22 0.75 -2.21
N VAL A 207 15.87 -0.41 -2.05
CA VAL A 207 16.50 -1.15 -3.14
C VAL A 207 15.60 -2.30 -3.57
N GLN A 208 15.33 -2.41 -4.86
CA GLN A 208 14.51 -3.48 -5.41
C GLN A 208 15.20 -4.84 -5.26
N LEU A 209 14.47 -5.83 -4.75
CA LEU A 209 14.90 -7.23 -4.65
C LEU A 209 14.38 -8.07 -5.81
N GLY A 210 13.16 -7.81 -6.27
CA GLY A 210 12.52 -8.55 -7.37
C GLY A 210 11.10 -8.05 -7.62
N TRP A 211 10.48 -8.51 -8.71
CA TRP A 211 9.08 -8.19 -9.06
C TRP A 211 8.37 -9.36 -9.74
N ASP A 212 7.04 -9.28 -9.82
CA ASP A 212 6.18 -10.28 -10.46
C ASP A 212 4.94 -9.62 -11.10
N ASP A 213 4.80 -9.73 -12.42
CA ASP A 213 3.82 -9.03 -13.28
C ASP A 213 3.04 -9.98 -14.23
N GLU A 214 2.79 -11.23 -13.83
CA GLU A 214 2.04 -12.28 -14.58
C GLU A 214 2.81 -12.85 -15.79
N ALA A 215 3.62 -12.03 -16.47
CA ALA A 215 4.51 -12.44 -17.56
C ALA A 215 5.90 -12.93 -17.08
N GLN A 216 6.24 -12.62 -15.83
CA GLN A 216 7.46 -12.90 -15.05
C GLN A 216 8.76 -12.33 -15.60
N TRP A 217 9.33 -11.32 -14.90
CA TRP A 217 10.78 -11.15 -14.78
C TRP A 217 11.21 -10.84 -13.32
N PHE A 218 12.02 -11.73 -12.74
CA PHE A 218 12.78 -11.60 -11.49
C PHE A 218 12.11 -11.79 -10.10
N SER A 219 11.11 -12.66 -9.97
CA SER A 219 10.46 -12.94 -8.68
C SER A 219 11.30 -13.79 -7.71
N HIS A 220 12.31 -14.52 -8.15
CA HIS A 220 13.08 -15.44 -7.32
C HIS A 220 14.07 -14.70 -6.40
N VAL A 221 13.64 -14.32 -5.20
CA VAL A 221 14.44 -13.55 -4.24
C VAL A 221 14.92 -14.42 -3.08
N PHE A 222 14.00 -15.17 -2.46
CA PHE A 222 14.25 -15.86 -1.20
C PHE A 222 14.49 -17.35 -1.38
N ARG A 223 15.39 -17.89 -0.55
CA ARG A 223 15.37 -19.32 -0.23
C ARG A 223 14.18 -19.62 0.66
N TRP A 224 13.70 -20.85 0.63
CA TRP A 224 12.62 -21.29 1.51
C TRP A 224 12.93 -21.07 3.00
N ASP A 225 14.15 -21.38 3.45
CA ASP A 225 14.54 -21.16 4.85
C ASP A 225 14.55 -19.66 5.23
N GLU A 226 14.81 -18.78 4.27
CA GLU A 226 14.78 -17.34 4.49
C GLU A 226 13.34 -16.83 4.57
N LEU A 227 12.47 -17.28 3.65
CA LEU A 227 11.04 -17.00 3.71
C LEU A 227 10.42 -17.47 5.03
N GLU A 228 10.75 -18.67 5.48
CA GLU A 228 10.23 -19.22 6.74
C GLU A 228 10.68 -18.39 7.96
N ARG A 229 11.94 -17.96 8.00
CA ARG A 229 12.44 -17.09 9.07
C ARG A 229 11.77 -15.72 9.06
N ILE A 230 11.70 -15.07 7.90
CA ILE A 230 11.09 -13.74 7.76
C ILE A 230 9.60 -13.80 8.11
N SER A 231 8.86 -14.75 7.52
CA SER A 231 7.43 -14.91 7.80
C SER A 231 7.20 -15.26 9.27
N GLY A 232 7.98 -16.17 9.85
CA GLY A 232 7.90 -16.50 11.28
C GLY A 232 8.13 -15.29 12.19
N PHE A 233 9.12 -14.45 11.87
CA PHE A 233 9.35 -13.19 12.58
C PHE A 233 8.15 -12.25 12.44
N LEU A 234 7.65 -12.02 11.22
CA LEU A 234 6.51 -11.12 10.98
C LEU A 234 5.23 -11.61 11.64
N VAL A 235 4.99 -12.92 11.72
CA VAL A 235 3.85 -13.48 12.46
C VAL A 235 3.88 -13.11 13.95
N SER A 236 5.07 -13.01 14.56
CA SER A 236 5.19 -12.54 15.94
C SER A 236 4.81 -11.06 16.11
N GLN A 237 4.91 -10.27 15.04
CA GLN A 237 4.54 -8.85 15.02
C GLN A 237 3.06 -8.65 14.68
N TYR A 238 2.48 -9.56 13.88
CA TYR A 238 1.09 -9.52 13.40
C TYR A 238 0.33 -10.82 13.75
N PRO A 239 0.15 -11.14 15.05
CA PRO A 239 -0.44 -12.41 15.48
C PRO A 239 -1.90 -12.59 15.06
N GLU A 240 -2.61 -11.52 14.72
CA GLU A 240 -4.00 -11.52 14.25
C GLU A 240 -4.16 -12.07 12.82
N ILE A 241 -3.10 -12.05 12.02
CA ILE A 241 -3.10 -12.48 10.61
C ILE A 241 -1.87 -13.35 10.27
N PRO A 242 -1.70 -14.52 10.92
CA PRO A 242 -0.46 -15.29 10.87
C PRO A 242 -0.12 -15.84 9.47
N ALA A 243 -1.10 -16.02 8.58
CA ALA A 243 -0.83 -16.51 7.23
C ALA A 243 -0.50 -15.40 6.22
N VAL A 244 -0.84 -14.15 6.51
CA VAL A 244 -0.77 -13.06 5.53
C VAL A 244 0.67 -12.72 5.15
N PRO A 245 1.62 -12.48 6.08
CA PRO A 245 3.00 -12.19 5.69
C PRO A 245 3.62 -13.31 4.85
N PHE A 246 3.30 -14.57 5.20
CA PHE A 246 3.73 -15.73 4.43
C PHE A 246 3.17 -15.72 3.01
N LEU A 247 1.85 -15.56 2.85
CA LEU A 247 1.20 -15.56 1.54
C LEU A 247 1.57 -14.36 0.66
N LEU A 248 1.89 -13.20 1.25
CA LEU A 248 2.40 -12.06 0.47
C LEU A 248 3.83 -12.33 -0.03
N LEU A 249 4.70 -12.87 0.82
CA LEU A 249 6.10 -13.09 0.45
C LEU A 249 6.35 -14.38 -0.32
N TYR A 250 5.44 -15.34 -0.27
CA TYR A 250 5.57 -16.67 -0.88
C TYR A 250 5.86 -16.59 -2.39
N ARG A 251 5.26 -15.63 -3.10
CA ARG A 251 5.50 -15.42 -4.54
C ARG A 251 6.96 -15.14 -4.89
N PHE A 252 7.76 -14.69 -3.92
CA PHE A 252 9.17 -14.37 -4.10
C PHE A 252 10.13 -15.52 -3.72
N ALA A 253 9.61 -16.72 -3.44
CA ALA A 253 10.40 -17.88 -3.01
C ALA A 253 10.13 -19.11 -3.90
N PRO A 254 10.96 -19.37 -4.93
CA PRO A 254 10.75 -20.52 -5.80
C PRO A 254 10.89 -21.84 -5.05
N ILE A 255 10.05 -22.81 -5.41
CA ILE A 255 10.20 -24.20 -4.98
C ILE A 255 11.28 -24.84 -5.83
N THR A 256 12.46 -25.02 -5.26
CA THR A 256 13.63 -25.59 -5.93
C THR A 256 13.85 -27.04 -5.51
N ARG A 257 14.73 -27.75 -6.24
CA ARG A 257 15.08 -29.16 -5.96
C ARG A 257 15.65 -29.47 -4.58
N GLU A 258 16.09 -28.45 -3.85
CA GLU A 258 16.68 -28.61 -2.51
C GLU A 258 15.63 -28.80 -1.41
N LYS A 259 14.35 -28.63 -1.74
CA LYS A 259 13.24 -28.73 -0.81
C LYS A 259 12.26 -29.81 -1.22
N ASP A 260 11.58 -30.37 -0.23
CA ASP A 260 10.49 -31.32 -0.43
C ASP A 260 9.26 -30.55 -0.94
N PRO A 261 8.86 -30.73 -2.21
CA PRO A 261 7.72 -30.02 -2.78
C PRO A 261 6.39 -30.41 -2.11
N GLU A 262 6.26 -31.64 -1.57
CA GLU A 262 5.04 -32.07 -0.89
C GLU A 262 4.89 -31.35 0.45
N ALA A 263 5.97 -31.26 1.23
CA ALA A 263 5.98 -30.53 2.49
C ALA A 263 5.64 -29.04 2.31
N ILE A 264 6.16 -28.42 1.24
CA ILE A 264 5.85 -27.04 0.89
C ILE A 264 4.37 -26.88 0.50
N GLN A 265 3.84 -27.77 -0.34
CA GLN A 265 2.43 -27.73 -0.74
C GLN A 265 1.50 -27.83 0.47
N GLU A 266 1.79 -28.71 1.43
CA GLU A 266 1.00 -28.82 2.66
C GLU A 266 1.07 -27.55 3.52
N ARG A 267 2.24 -26.88 3.58
CA ARG A 267 2.37 -25.60 4.27
C ARG A 267 1.57 -24.48 3.60
N VAL A 268 1.66 -24.37 2.28
CA VAL A 268 0.90 -23.38 1.48
C VAL A 268 -0.60 -23.64 1.60
N LYS A 269 -1.02 -24.90 1.54
CA LYS A 269 -2.40 -25.34 1.79
C LYS A 269 -2.89 -24.89 3.16
N ALA A 270 -2.12 -25.17 4.22
CA ALA A 270 -2.48 -24.78 5.59
C ALA A 270 -2.62 -23.26 5.73
N ALA A 271 -1.72 -22.47 5.12
CA ALA A 271 -1.79 -21.02 5.11
C ALA A 271 -3.09 -20.52 4.45
N TRP A 272 -3.40 -20.99 3.24
CA TRP A 272 -4.64 -20.65 2.53
C TRP A 272 -5.90 -21.05 3.32
N SER A 273 -5.92 -22.26 3.89
CA SER A 273 -7.05 -22.72 4.71
C SER A 273 -7.26 -21.85 5.95
N SER A 274 -6.17 -21.38 6.58
CA SER A 274 -6.26 -20.58 7.81
C SER A 274 -6.87 -19.19 7.60
N LEU A 275 -6.92 -18.68 6.37
CA LEU A 275 -7.63 -17.42 6.06
C LEU A 275 -9.15 -17.57 6.24
N GLY A 276 -9.70 -18.78 6.13
CA GLY A 276 -11.14 -19.02 6.23
C GLY A 276 -11.97 -18.42 5.07
N LEU A 277 -11.32 -18.00 3.98
CA LEU A 277 -11.95 -17.34 2.82
C LEU A 277 -12.31 -18.30 1.68
N PHE A 278 -11.70 -19.48 1.66
CA PHE A 278 -11.76 -20.42 0.55
C PHE A 278 -12.31 -21.77 1.01
N THR A 279 -13.09 -22.40 0.13
CA THR A 279 -13.48 -23.80 0.31
C THR A 279 -12.28 -24.72 0.11
N GLU A 280 -12.34 -25.96 0.62
CA GLU A 280 -11.25 -26.92 0.46
C GLU A 280 -10.86 -27.15 -1.02
N SER A 281 -11.84 -27.26 -1.91
CA SER A 281 -11.60 -27.41 -3.35
C SER A 281 -10.91 -26.19 -3.96
N GLU A 282 -11.26 -24.98 -3.51
CA GLU A 282 -10.60 -23.74 -3.94
C GLU A 282 -9.17 -23.66 -3.42
N VAL A 283 -8.91 -24.06 -2.17
CA VAL A 283 -7.55 -24.15 -1.63
C VAL A 283 -6.69 -25.14 -2.44
N MET A 284 -7.23 -26.30 -2.78
CA MET A 284 -6.51 -27.27 -3.62
C MET A 284 -6.18 -26.70 -4.99
N ASN A 285 -7.10 -25.93 -5.60
CA ASN A 285 -6.84 -25.22 -6.84
C ASN A 285 -5.77 -24.13 -6.66
N LEU A 286 -5.84 -23.33 -5.60
CA LEU A 286 -4.84 -22.30 -5.27
C LEU A 286 -3.43 -22.91 -5.16
N VAL A 287 -3.28 -24.00 -4.39
CA VAL A 287 -2.00 -24.71 -4.26
C VAL A 287 -1.49 -25.18 -5.62
N LYS A 288 -2.37 -25.78 -6.45
CA LYS A 288 -2.00 -26.24 -7.80
C LYS A 288 -1.50 -25.11 -8.72
N HIS A 289 -2.08 -23.92 -8.61
CA HIS A 289 -1.71 -22.77 -9.45
C HIS A 289 -0.53 -21.96 -8.92
N THR A 290 -0.11 -22.20 -7.68
CA THR A 290 0.92 -21.35 -7.04
C THR A 290 2.15 -22.14 -6.65
N CYS A 291 2.05 -23.45 -6.41
CA CYS A 291 3.17 -24.33 -6.06
C CYS A 291 3.85 -24.90 -7.30
N HIS A 292 4.57 -24.05 -8.02
CA HIS A 292 5.38 -24.48 -9.17
C HIS A 292 6.77 -24.91 -8.74
N TYR A 293 7.07 -26.19 -8.94
CA TYR A 293 8.40 -26.75 -8.75
C TYR A 293 9.29 -26.45 -9.95
N LYS A 294 10.49 -25.96 -9.67
CA LYS A 294 11.54 -25.63 -10.64
C LYS A 294 12.76 -26.49 -10.37
N ASP A 295 12.92 -27.57 -11.13
CA ASP A 295 13.97 -28.59 -10.93
C ASP A 295 15.36 -28.12 -11.41
N ASN A 296 15.39 -27.20 -12.36
CA ASN A 296 16.59 -26.57 -12.90
C ASN A 296 17.12 -25.40 -12.06
N LEU A 297 16.33 -24.89 -11.10
CA LEU A 297 16.76 -23.84 -10.18
C LEU A 297 17.31 -24.41 -8.88
N TYR A 298 18.38 -23.82 -8.37
CA TYR A 298 18.99 -24.17 -7.09
C TYR A 298 19.82 -23.01 -6.54
N TRP A 299 20.12 -23.05 -5.25
CA TRP A 299 20.87 -21.98 -4.59
C TRP A 299 22.34 -22.36 -4.44
N LYS A 300 23.23 -21.42 -4.73
CA LYS A 300 24.68 -21.57 -4.51
C LYS A 300 25.14 -20.55 -3.48
N TYR A 301 26.18 -20.89 -2.75
CA TYR A 301 26.79 -20.00 -1.77
C TYR A 301 28.14 -19.48 -2.30
N ASP A 302 28.26 -18.17 -2.34
CA ASP A 302 29.51 -17.45 -2.57
C ASP A 302 30.02 -16.88 -1.24
N GLN A 303 31.34 -16.84 -1.03
CA GLN A 303 31.91 -16.37 0.25
C GLN A 303 31.72 -14.87 0.49
N GLU A 304 31.75 -14.06 -0.57
CA GLU A 304 31.64 -12.61 -0.48
C GLU A 304 30.15 -12.20 -0.49
N LYS A 305 29.42 -12.67 -1.50
CA LYS A 305 28.03 -12.28 -1.77
C LYS A 305 27.00 -13.16 -1.05
N GLY A 306 27.36 -14.34 -0.59
CA GLY A 306 26.46 -15.25 0.11
C GLY A 306 25.59 -16.05 -0.85
N TRP A 307 24.34 -16.33 -0.48
CA TRP A 307 23.46 -17.13 -1.32
C TRP A 307 22.98 -16.38 -2.56
N TYR A 308 23.03 -17.04 -3.71
CA TYR A 308 22.53 -16.56 -5.00
C TYR A 308 21.82 -17.67 -5.77
N CYS A 309 20.85 -17.28 -6.61
CA CYS A 309 20.07 -18.19 -7.43
C CYS A 309 20.87 -18.58 -8.68
N HIS A 310 20.78 -19.85 -9.07
CA HIS A 310 21.45 -20.37 -10.25
C HIS A 310 20.57 -21.43 -10.93
N GLY A 311 20.62 -21.48 -12.26
CA GLY A 311 19.88 -22.44 -13.06
C GLY A 311 20.00 -22.10 -14.55
N ASP A 312 19.12 -22.67 -15.36
CA ASP A 312 19.08 -22.38 -16.79
C ASP A 312 18.65 -20.93 -17.04
N GLU A 313 19.34 -20.24 -17.96
CA GLU A 313 19.11 -18.80 -18.21
C GLU A 313 17.66 -18.49 -18.59
N ASP A 314 16.99 -19.39 -19.32
CA ASP A 314 15.61 -19.22 -19.78
C ASP A 314 14.56 -19.26 -18.63
N ASP A 315 14.92 -19.82 -17.48
CA ASP A 315 14.07 -19.97 -16.28
C ASP A 315 14.58 -19.16 -15.07
N LEU A 316 15.72 -18.48 -15.21
CA LEU A 316 16.38 -17.75 -14.12
C LEU A 316 15.75 -16.37 -13.92
N TYR A 317 14.56 -16.36 -13.33
CA TYR A 317 13.88 -15.13 -12.94
C TYR A 317 14.38 -14.64 -11.57
N SER A 318 15.66 -14.29 -11.43
CA SER A 318 16.22 -13.73 -10.18
C SER A 318 17.12 -12.50 -10.42
N LEU A 319 16.95 -11.43 -9.64
CA LEU A 319 17.97 -10.38 -9.54
C LEU A 319 19.15 -10.81 -8.65
N ARG A 320 18.95 -11.84 -7.82
CA ARG A 320 19.92 -12.36 -6.86
C ARG A 320 20.85 -13.38 -7.52
N ILE A 321 21.55 -12.94 -8.57
CA ILE A 321 22.54 -13.71 -9.32
C ILE A 321 23.94 -13.15 -9.09
N LEU A 322 24.97 -13.98 -9.25
CA LEU A 322 26.34 -13.62 -8.87
C LEU A 322 26.88 -12.42 -9.67
N GLU A 323 26.47 -12.30 -10.92
CA GLU A 323 26.89 -11.29 -11.88
C GLU A 323 26.20 -9.94 -11.64
N ASN A 324 25.07 -9.92 -10.94
CA ASN A 324 24.34 -8.69 -10.65
C ASN A 324 24.94 -7.94 -9.46
N GLY A 325 25.89 -7.05 -9.74
CA GLY A 325 26.51 -6.20 -8.72
C GLY A 325 25.57 -5.16 -8.08
N ALA A 326 24.38 -4.93 -8.64
CA ALA A 326 23.41 -4.00 -8.06
C ALA A 326 22.51 -4.65 -7.00
N PHE A 327 22.47 -5.99 -6.91
CA PHE A 327 21.67 -6.68 -5.91
C PHE A 327 22.26 -6.47 -4.50
N PRO A 328 21.45 -6.10 -3.49
CA PRO A 328 21.93 -5.71 -2.17
C PRO A 328 22.25 -6.92 -1.27
N PHE A 329 23.23 -7.75 -1.69
CA PHE A 329 23.61 -8.98 -1.00
C PHE A 329 23.95 -8.78 0.48
N PHE A 330 24.70 -7.72 0.77
CA PHE A 330 25.14 -7.41 2.14
C PHE A 330 23.96 -7.01 3.02
N GLN A 331 23.12 -6.08 2.55
CA GLN A 331 21.98 -5.58 3.32
C GLN A 331 20.91 -6.65 3.52
N LEU A 332 20.67 -7.51 2.51
CA LEU A 332 19.76 -8.64 2.67
C LEU A 332 20.27 -9.63 3.73
N ARG A 333 21.60 -9.85 3.79
CA ARG A 333 22.20 -10.70 4.83
C ARG A 333 22.04 -10.08 6.22
N GLU A 334 22.33 -8.80 6.39
CA GLU A 334 22.14 -8.10 7.67
C GLU A 334 20.67 -8.14 8.13
N LEU A 335 19.72 -8.01 7.19
CA LEU A 335 18.29 -8.17 7.46
C LEU A 335 17.98 -9.58 7.98
N LEU A 336 18.49 -10.61 7.32
CA LEU A 336 18.28 -12.00 7.72
C LEU A 336 19.02 -12.38 9.01
N ASP A 337 20.12 -11.73 9.35
CA ASP A 337 20.86 -11.98 10.60
C ASP A 337 20.20 -11.30 11.81
N SER A 338 19.23 -10.40 11.57
CA SER A 338 18.49 -9.68 12.60
C SER A 338 17.23 -10.40 13.12
N ILE A 339 16.92 -11.59 12.58
CA ILE A 339 15.71 -12.38 12.89
C ILE A 339 15.99 -13.75 13.49
#